data_AF-A0A7K2W352-F1
#
_entry.id   AF-A0A7K2W352-F1
#
_cell.length_a   1.000
_cell.length_b   1.000
_cell.length_c   1.000
_cell.angle_alpha   90.00
_cell.angle_beta   90.00
_cell.angle_gamma   90.00
#
_symmetry.space_group_name_H-M   'P 1'
#
loop_
_entity.id
_entity.type
_entity.pdbx_description
1 polymer ?
#
loop_
_entity_poly.entity_id
_entity_poly.type
_entity_poly.pdbx_seq_one_letter_code
_entity_poly.pdbx_strand_id
1 'polypeptide(L)'
;MSTAILTGQPVPGSSLEGDLRSLGFDVRVATDAGDAETLLAAVPADQRVAIVDARFVGHPHALRLGLTDPRFPAAAVSGAVTVRPAARQALTRALARETSAASDGAASG
;
A
#
# COMPACT_ATOMS: atom_id res chain seq x y z
N MET A 1 11.99 -10.41 -0.95
CA MET A 1 11.86 -8.97 -1.26
C MET A 1 10.50 -8.48 -0.76
N SER A 2 10.34 -7.19 -0.50
CA SER A 2 9.08 -6.58 -0.07
C SER A 2 8.63 -5.58 -1.14
N THR A 3 7.33 -5.42 -1.37
CA THR A 3 6.78 -4.47 -2.36
C THR A 3 5.95 -3.39 -1.68
N ALA A 4 6.12 -2.14 -2.08
CA ALA A 4 5.28 -1.02 -1.69
C ALA A 4 4.49 -0.53 -2.92
N ILE A 5 3.17 -0.45 -2.79
CA ILE A 5 2.26 0.08 -3.80
C ILE A 5 1.82 1.46 -3.33
N LEU A 6 2.23 2.49 -4.06
CA LEU A 6 1.85 3.87 -3.82
C LEU A 6 0.52 4.16 -4.50
N THR A 7 -0.52 4.52 -3.73
CA THR A 7 -1.85 4.80 -4.26
C THR A 7 -2.09 6.31 -4.37
N GLY A 8 -2.69 6.73 -5.48
CA GLY A 8 -3.09 8.11 -5.72
C GLY A 8 -2.07 8.91 -6.54
N GLN A 9 -2.35 10.20 -6.75
CA GLN A 9 -1.51 11.03 -7.60
C GLN A 9 -0.16 11.32 -6.94
N PRO A 10 0.98 11.07 -7.62
CA PRO A 10 2.30 11.45 -7.14
C PRO A 10 2.36 12.95 -6.84
N VAL A 11 2.85 13.30 -5.65
CA VAL A 11 3.08 14.69 -5.27
C VAL A 11 4.44 15.13 -5.79
N PRO A 12 4.53 16.16 -6.66
CA PRO A 12 5.81 16.66 -7.17
C PRO A 12 6.77 17.04 -6.03
N GLY A 13 8.02 16.59 -6.11
CA GLY A 13 9.04 16.85 -5.09
C GLY A 13 8.95 15.96 -3.83
N SER A 14 8.03 15.01 -3.78
CA SER A 14 7.96 14.04 -2.68
C SER A 14 9.18 13.10 -2.68
N SER A 15 9.77 12.89 -1.50
CA SER A 15 10.87 11.93 -1.29
C SER A 15 10.40 10.51 -0.95
N LEU A 16 9.09 10.31 -0.84
CA LEU A 16 8.46 9.08 -0.34
C LEU A 16 8.90 7.82 -1.10
N GLU A 17 8.99 7.93 -2.43
CA GLU A 17 9.48 6.87 -3.30
C GLU A 17 10.93 6.45 -3.01
N GLY A 18 11.79 7.42 -2.72
CA GLY A 18 13.19 7.18 -2.35
C GLY A 18 13.32 6.59 -0.95
N ASP A 19 12.50 7.05 -0.01
CA ASP A 19 12.45 6.54 1.35
C ASP A 19 12.02 5.07 1.39
N LEU A 20 10.98 4.70 0.63
CA LEU A 20 10.51 3.31 0.55
C LEU A 20 11.56 2.38 -0.08
N ARG A 21 12.25 2.82 -1.14
CA ARG A 21 13.35 2.05 -1.73
C ARG A 21 14.51 1.89 -0.76
N SER A 22 14.83 2.93 0.02
CA SER A 22 15.86 2.89 1.06
C SER A 22 15.52 1.93 2.21
N LEU A 23 14.22 1.71 2.47
CA LEU A 23 13.71 0.70 3.40
C LEU A 23 13.72 -0.74 2.82
N GLY A 24 14.11 -0.91 1.56
CA GLY A 24 14.20 -2.21 0.89
C GLY A 24 12.90 -2.68 0.22
N PHE A 25 11.98 -1.75 -0.07
CA PHE A 25 10.78 -2.05 -0.86
C PHE A 25 11.02 -1.81 -2.35
N ASP A 26 10.53 -2.73 -3.18
CA ASP A 26 10.25 -2.45 -4.60
C ASP A 26 9.00 -1.58 -4.69
N VAL A 27 9.11 -0.42 -5.35
CA VAL A 27 8.02 0.57 -5.36
C VAL A 27 7.27 0.52 -6.68
N ARG A 28 5.95 0.34 -6.59
CA ARG A 28 4.99 0.37 -7.70
C ARG A 28 3.97 1.47 -7.45
N VAL A 29 3.49 2.12 -8.50
CA VAL A 29 2.52 3.20 -8.38
C VAL A 29 1.19 2.73 -8.95
N ALA A 30 0.13 2.93 -8.18
CA ALA A 30 -1.24 2.64 -8.52
C ALA A 30 -2.03 3.95 -8.68
N THR A 31 -2.69 4.15 -9.83
CA THR A 31 -3.51 5.36 -10.03
C THR A 31 -4.80 5.37 -9.21
N ASP A 32 -5.33 4.17 -8.93
CA ASP A 32 -6.61 3.96 -8.26
C ASP A 32 -6.65 2.60 -7.55
N ALA A 33 -7.77 2.29 -6.91
CA ALA A 33 -7.97 1.05 -6.16
C ALA A 33 -7.92 -0.22 -7.03
N GLY A 34 -8.38 -0.14 -8.29
CA GLY A 34 -8.36 -1.28 -9.22
C GLY A 34 -6.96 -1.59 -9.72
N ASP A 35 -6.16 -0.56 -9.98
CA ASP A 35 -4.73 -0.70 -10.29
C ASP A 35 -3.97 -1.26 -9.08
N ALA A 36 -4.28 -0.79 -7.86
CA ALA A 36 -3.70 -1.33 -6.63
C ALA A 36 -4.00 -2.82 -6.43
N GLU A 37 -5.22 -3.26 -6.73
CA GLU A 37 -5.62 -4.67 -6.69
C GLU A 37 -4.84 -5.51 -7.72
N THR A 38 -4.72 -5.00 -8.95
CA THR A 38 -3.97 -5.65 -10.04
C THR A 38 -2.50 -5.81 -9.68
N LEU A 39 -1.88 -4.73 -9.17
CA LEU A 39 -0.49 -4.75 -8.73
C LEU A 39 -0.30 -5.69 -7.53
N LEU A 40 -1.23 -5.71 -6.57
CA LEU A 40 -1.17 -6.63 -5.43
C LEU A 40 -1.19 -8.10 -5.88
N ALA A 41 -2.05 -8.43 -6.85
CA ALA A 41 -2.15 -9.77 -7.44
C ALA A 41 -0.88 -10.20 -8.18
N ALA A 42 -0.15 -9.24 -8.77
CA ALA A 42 1.12 -9.49 -9.44
C ALA A 42 2.31 -9.69 -8.46
N VAL A 43 2.19 -9.31 -7.19
CA VAL A 43 3.27 -9.54 -6.21
C VAL A 43 3.19 -10.97 -5.69
N PRO A 44 4.30 -11.75 -5.68
CA PRO A 44 4.31 -13.12 -5.17
C PRO A 44 3.78 -13.24 -3.73
N ALA A 45 2.98 -14.28 -3.48
CA ALA A 45 2.20 -14.43 -2.25
C ALA A 45 3.05 -14.58 -0.98
N ASP A 46 4.29 -15.04 -1.11
CA ASP A 46 5.30 -15.18 -0.06
C ASP A 46 5.98 -13.86 0.33
N GLN A 47 5.67 -12.77 -0.36
CA GLN A 47 6.26 -11.46 -0.12
C GLN A 47 5.35 -10.53 0.71
N ARG A 48 6.01 -9.71 1.53
CA ARG A 48 5.37 -8.60 2.27
C ARG A 48 4.94 -7.53 1.28
N VAL A 49 3.75 -6.96 1.51
CA VAL A 49 3.25 -5.82 0.75
C VAL A 49 2.90 -4.67 1.68
N ALA A 50 3.19 -3.45 1.22
CA ALA A 50 2.71 -2.21 1.80
C ALA A 50 1.85 -1.46 0.79
N ILE A 51 0.74 -0.89 1.21
CA ILE A 51 -0.03 0.11 0.47
C ILE A 51 0.21 1.45 1.15
N VAL A 52 0.65 2.46 0.41
CA VAL A 52 1.01 3.77 0.95
C VAL A 52 0.34 4.86 0.12
N ASP A 53 -0.31 5.82 0.75
CA ASP A 53 -0.90 6.95 0.04
C ASP A 53 0.20 7.90 -0.47
N ALA A 54 0.14 8.30 -1.74
CA ALA A 54 1.12 9.19 -2.36
C ALA A 54 1.17 10.59 -1.71
N ARG A 55 0.09 11.00 -1.04
CA ARG A 55 -0.03 12.25 -0.27
C ARG A 55 0.38 12.06 1.20
N PHE A 56 0.96 10.92 1.56
CA PHE A 56 1.49 10.72 2.91
C PHE A 56 2.53 11.80 3.23
N VAL A 57 2.18 12.67 4.19
CA VAL A 57 3.03 13.75 4.73
C VAL A 57 3.63 13.41 6.09
N GLY A 58 3.51 12.15 6.53
CA GLY A 58 4.01 11.72 7.83
C GLY A 58 5.53 11.59 7.86
N HIS A 59 6.07 11.45 9.07
CA HIS A 59 7.51 11.27 9.24
C HIS A 59 7.97 9.89 8.74
N PRO A 60 9.13 9.77 8.08
CA PRO A 60 9.66 8.49 7.60
C PRO A 60 9.90 7.49 8.74
N HIS A 61 10.13 7.98 9.96
CA HIS A 61 10.25 7.13 11.14
C HIS A 61 8.96 6.35 11.45
N ALA A 62 7.79 6.94 11.18
CA ALA A 62 6.50 6.28 11.34
C ALA A 62 6.30 5.17 10.29
N LEU A 63 6.69 5.42 9.03
CA LEU A 63 6.69 4.40 8.00
C LEU A 63 7.64 3.26 8.34
N ARG A 64 8.85 3.56 8.81
CA ARG A 64 9.80 2.52 9.22
C ARG A 64 9.20 1.67 10.34
N LEU A 65 8.66 2.28 11.38
CA LEU A 65 8.08 1.57 12.51
C LEU A 65 6.88 0.70 12.04
N GLY A 66 5.94 1.27 11.28
CA GLY A 66 4.75 0.56 10.85
C GLY A 66 5.01 -0.51 9.79
N LEU A 67 5.82 -0.22 8.78
CA LEU A 67 6.01 -1.10 7.61
C LEU A 67 7.00 -2.25 7.87
N THR A 68 7.94 -2.07 8.81
CA THR A 68 9.01 -3.04 9.06
C THR A 68 8.87 -3.79 10.38
N ASP A 69 7.81 -3.56 11.17
CA ASP A 69 7.60 -4.28 12.42
C ASP A 69 7.49 -5.81 12.16
N PRO A 70 8.34 -6.64 12.80
CA PRO A 70 8.30 -8.09 12.62
C PRO A 70 7.25 -8.78 13.51
N ARG A 71 6.76 -8.11 14.56
CA ARG A 71 5.88 -8.69 15.58
C ARG A 71 4.46 -8.90 15.06
N PHE A 72 4.00 -8.03 14.17
CA PHE A 72 2.63 -8.06 13.68
C PHE A 72 2.54 -8.56 12.22
N PRO A 73 1.56 -9.43 11.90
CA PRO A 73 1.32 -9.86 10.54
C PRO A 73 0.68 -8.77 9.67
N ALA A 74 0.02 -7.79 10.29
CA ALA A 74 -0.50 -6.59 9.64
C ALA A 74 -0.33 -5.39 10.58
N ALA A 75 0.00 -4.23 10.02
CA ALA A 75 0.11 -2.98 10.76
C ALA A 75 -0.38 -1.82 9.89
N ALA A 76 -1.01 -0.83 10.52
CA ALA A 76 -1.51 0.36 9.86
C ALA A 76 -1.06 1.61 10.61
N VAL A 77 -0.67 2.62 9.85
CA VAL A 77 -0.45 4.00 10.28
C VAL A 77 -1.29 4.90 9.38
N SER A 78 -1.55 6.14 9.78
CA SER A 78 -2.32 7.07 8.96
C SER A 78 -1.71 7.22 7.56
N GLY A 79 -2.42 6.78 6.52
CA GLY A 79 -1.96 6.82 5.13
C GLY A 79 -1.02 5.69 4.70
N ALA A 80 -0.78 4.67 5.53
CA ALA A 80 -0.03 3.48 5.09
C ALA A 80 -0.44 2.21 5.84
N VAL A 81 -0.52 1.09 5.13
CA VAL A 81 -0.79 -0.24 5.68
C VAL A 81 0.22 -1.23 5.15
N THR A 82 0.70 -2.15 6.00
CA THR A 82 1.52 -3.29 5.58
C THR A 82 0.89 -4.60 6.01
N VAL A 83 1.09 -5.63 5.19
CA VAL A 83 0.76 -7.01 5.50
C VAL A 83 1.90 -7.94 5.13
N ARG A 84 2.13 -8.92 6.00
CA ARG A 84 2.94 -10.11 5.76
C ARG A 84 2.11 -11.15 4.98
N PRO A 85 2.75 -12.18 4.41
CA PRO A 85 2.05 -13.24 3.66
C PRO A 85 0.83 -13.82 4.39
N ALA A 86 0.94 -14.06 5.70
CA ALA A 86 -0.14 -14.60 6.52
C ALA A 86 -1.41 -13.71 6.57
N ALA A 87 -1.29 -12.40 6.35
CA ALA A 87 -2.40 -11.46 6.39
C ALA A 87 -2.80 -10.94 5.00
N ARG A 88 -2.20 -11.44 3.91
CA ARG A 88 -2.48 -10.96 2.55
C ARG A 88 -3.94 -11.13 2.14
N GLN A 89 -4.56 -12.24 2.49
CA GLN A 89 -5.96 -12.49 2.12
C GLN A 89 -6.90 -11.44 2.71
N ALA A 90 -6.59 -10.94 3.91
CA ALA A 90 -7.36 -9.86 4.53
C ALA A 90 -7.20 -8.55 3.75
N LEU A 91 -5.98 -8.23 3.27
CA LEU A 91 -5.72 -7.06 2.43
C LEU A 91 -6.46 -7.16 1.08
N THR A 92 -6.37 -8.30 0.39
CA THR A 92 -7.07 -8.52 -0.88
C THR A 92 -8.58 -8.33 -0.73
N ARG A 93 -9.18 -8.89 0.33
CA ARG A 93 -10.61 -8.70 0.61
C ARG A 93 -10.96 -7.25 0.94
N ALA A 94 -10.07 -6.52 1.63
CA ALA A 94 -10.29 -5.11 1.90
C ALA A 94 -10.26 -4.26 0.62
N LEU A 95 -9.29 -4.49 -0.27
CA LEU A 95 -9.21 -3.81 -1.56
C LEU A 95 -10.41 -4.11 -2.47
N ALA A 96 -10.84 -5.38 -2.55
CA ALA A 96 -12.01 -5.74 -3.34
C ALA A 96 -13.30 -5.03 -2.87
N ARG A 97 -13.47 -4.82 -1.56
CA ARG A 97 -14.58 -4.03 -1.01
C ARG A 97 -14.48 -2.55 -1.37
N GLU A 98 -13.27 -1.97 -1.31
CA GLU A 98 -13.03 -0.57 -1.66
C GLU A 98 -13.30 -0.32 -3.15
N THR A 99 -12.79 -1.18 -4.04
CA THR A 99 -13.08 -1.16 -5.48
C THR A 99 -14.58 -1.19 -5.76
N SER A 100 -15.31 -2.07 -5.04
CA SER A 100 -16.77 -2.19 -5.20
C SER A 100 -17.49 -0.91 -4.76
N ALA A 101 -17.12 -0.35 -3.60
CA ALA A 101 -17.69 0.90 -3.10
C ALA A 101 -17.40 2.11 -4.02
N ALA A 102 -16.21 2.17 -4.62
CA ALA A 102 -15.86 3.20 -5.59
C ALA A 102 -16.72 3.10 -6.86
N SER A 103 -17.04 1.87 -7.31
CA SER A 103 -17.93 1.64 -8.45
C SER A 103 -19.38 2.03 -8.15
N ASP A 104 -19.87 1.76 -6.93
CA ASP A 104 -21.24 2.15 -6.52
C ASP A 104 -21.40 3.67 -6.36
N GLY A 105 -20.36 4.36 -5.89
CA GLY A 105 -20.32 5.82 -5.79
C GLY A 105 -20.34 6.52 -7.16
N ALA A 106 -19.71 5.94 -8.18
CA ALA A 106 -19.73 6.45 -9.55
C ALA A 106 -21.08 6.27 -10.25
N ALA A 107 -21.89 5.29 -9.84
CA ALA A 107 -23.23 5.04 -10.39
C ALA A 107 -24.33 5.92 -9.77
N SER A 108 -24.04 6.65 -8.70
CA SER A 108 -25.00 7.55 -8.01
C SER A 108 -24.77 9.04 -8.30
N GLY A 109 -23.96 9.39 -9.31
CA GLY A 109 -23.60 10.77 -9.68
C GLY A 109 -24.37 11.32 -10.88
#